data_AF-U6DPU9-F1
#
_entry.id   AF-U6DPU9-F1
#
_cell.length_a   1.000
_cell.length_b   1.000
_cell.length_c   1.000
_cell.angle_alpha   90.00
_cell.angle_beta   90.00
_cell.angle_gamma   90.00
#
_symmetry.space_group_name_H-M   'P 1'
#
loop_
_entity.id
_entity.type
_entity.pdbx_description
1 polymer ?
#
loop_
_entity_poly.entity_id
_entity_poly.type
_entity_poly.pdbx_seq_one_letter_code
_entity_poly.pdbx_strand_id
1 'polypeptide(L)'
;LGLLHAAALYALALVPAARPLTLLWAYFCFLLNALGVTAGAHRLWSHRSYKAKLPLRIFLAAANSMAFQNDIFEWARDHRVHHKYSETDADPHNARRGFFFSHIGWLFVRKHQDVIEKGRKLDLTDLLADPVVRFQRKYYKITVALMCFLIPTMVPWCFWGESLWNSYFLASILRYTISLNVTWLVNSAA
;
A
#
# COMPACT_ATOMS: atom_id res chain seq x y z
N LEU A 1 0.22 4.21 13.44
CA LEU A 1 -1.13 3.90 12.91
C LEU A 1 -2.26 4.66 13.64
N GLY A 2 -2.27 4.74 14.99
CA GLY A 2 -3.27 5.54 15.72
C GLY A 2 -3.31 7.03 15.32
N LEU A 3 -2.15 7.69 15.32
CA LEU A 3 -2.03 9.09 14.88
C LEU A 3 -2.47 9.30 13.42
N LEU A 4 -2.23 8.33 12.55
CA LEU A 4 -2.64 8.39 11.14
C LEU A 4 -4.17 8.46 11.03
N HIS A 5 -4.88 7.58 11.75
CA HIS A 5 -6.34 7.54 11.71
C HIS A 5 -6.96 8.77 12.40
N ALA A 6 -6.38 9.24 13.51
CA ALA A 6 -6.81 10.48 14.15
C ALA A 6 -6.64 11.69 13.21
N ALA A 7 -5.51 11.78 12.51
CA ALA A 7 -5.26 12.81 11.51
C ALA A 7 -6.21 12.71 10.30
N ALA A 8 -6.57 11.50 9.88
CA ALA A 8 -7.56 11.29 8.82
C ALA A 8 -8.97 11.70 9.25
N LEU A 9 -9.38 11.41 10.49
CA LEU A 9 -10.65 11.88 11.05
C LEU A 9 -10.70 13.41 11.09
N TYR A 10 -9.61 14.06 11.52
CA TYR A 10 -9.49 15.51 11.45
C TYR A 10 -9.57 16.03 10.00
N ALA A 11 -8.92 15.36 9.04
CA ALA A 11 -8.93 15.76 7.65
C ALA A 11 -10.34 15.78 7.02
N LEU A 12 -11.28 14.95 7.51
CA LEU A 12 -12.68 15.00 7.08
C LEU A 12 -13.32 16.38 7.33
N ALA A 13 -12.95 17.05 8.42
CA ALA A 13 -13.45 18.39 8.73
C ALA A 13 -12.91 19.47 7.76
N LEU A 14 -11.83 19.18 7.02
CA LEU A 14 -11.25 20.09 6.03
C LEU A 14 -11.89 19.97 4.64
N VAL A 15 -12.66 18.90 4.39
CA VAL A 15 -13.29 18.64 3.07
C VAL A 15 -14.17 19.81 2.59
N PRO A 16 -15.02 20.45 3.41
CA PRO A 16 -15.84 21.58 2.95
C PRO A 16 -15.03 22.80 2.50
N ALA A 17 -13.81 22.96 3.01
CA ALA A 17 -12.91 24.06 2.66
C ALA A 17 -11.94 23.70 1.51
N ALA A 18 -12.01 22.47 0.99
CA ALA A 18 -11.12 21.99 -0.07
C ALA A 18 -11.54 22.52 -1.44
N ARG A 19 -10.56 22.81 -2.30
CA ARG A 19 -10.81 23.02 -3.72
C ARG A 19 -11.28 21.69 -4.34
N PRO A 20 -12.31 21.69 -5.21
CA PRO A 20 -12.78 20.45 -5.86
C PRO A 20 -11.69 19.67 -6.59
N LEU A 21 -10.74 20.37 -7.22
CA LEU A 21 -9.59 19.74 -7.89
C LEU A 21 -8.70 18.94 -6.94
N THR A 22 -8.59 19.34 -5.67
CA THR A 22 -7.83 18.61 -4.64
C THR A 22 -8.47 17.27 -4.33
N LEU A 23 -9.81 17.21 -4.27
CA LEU A 23 -10.55 15.97 -4.04
C LEU A 23 -10.46 15.03 -5.24
N LEU A 24 -10.58 15.57 -6.47
CA LEU A 24 -10.39 14.81 -7.70
C LEU A 24 -8.97 14.27 -7.82
N TRP A 25 -7.97 15.07 -7.47
CA TRP A 25 -6.57 14.66 -7.43
C TRP A 25 -6.30 13.57 -6.40
N ALA A 26 -6.85 13.71 -5.19
CA ALA A 26 -6.77 12.68 -4.15
C ALA A 26 -7.39 11.36 -4.64
N TYR A 27 -8.55 11.43 -5.28
CA TYR A 27 -9.20 10.25 -5.87
C TYR A 27 -8.37 9.63 -7.01
N PHE A 28 -7.78 10.44 -7.88
CA PHE A 28 -6.86 9.96 -8.91
C PHE A 28 -5.63 9.25 -8.31
N CYS A 29 -5.00 9.83 -7.28
CA CYS A 29 -3.92 9.19 -6.55
C CYS A 29 -4.39 7.88 -5.89
N PHE A 30 -5.62 7.84 -5.37
CA PHE A 30 -6.22 6.60 -4.88
C PHE A 30 -6.31 5.54 -5.99
N LEU A 31 -6.72 5.88 -7.21
CA LEU A 31 -6.73 4.91 -8.31
C LEU A 31 -5.32 4.41 -8.68
N LEU A 32 -4.33 5.31 -8.71
CA LEU A 32 -2.94 4.93 -8.96
C LEU A 32 -2.42 3.97 -7.90
N ASN A 33 -2.61 4.26 -6.61
CA ASN A 33 -2.20 3.37 -5.53
C ASN A 33 -2.88 1.99 -5.65
N ALA A 34 -4.18 1.97 -5.96
CA ALA A 34 -4.94 0.74 -6.13
C ALA A 34 -4.39 -0.11 -7.29
N LEU A 35 -3.98 0.50 -8.41
CA LEU A 35 -3.29 -0.20 -9.50
C LEU A 35 -1.93 -0.76 -9.06
N GLY A 36 -1.16 0.01 -8.30
CA GLY A 36 0.13 -0.42 -7.75
C GLY A 36 0.03 -1.67 -6.87
N VAL A 37 -1.04 -1.78 -6.07
CA VAL A 37 -1.33 -2.97 -5.26
C VAL A 37 -1.93 -4.09 -6.11
N THR A 38 -3.03 -3.83 -6.81
CA THR A 38 -3.82 -4.89 -7.47
C THR A 38 -3.18 -5.42 -8.75
N ALA A 39 -2.83 -4.54 -9.68
CA ALA A 39 -2.18 -4.94 -10.94
C ALA A 39 -0.70 -5.24 -10.73
N GLY A 40 -0.04 -4.47 -9.86
CA GLY A 40 1.36 -4.65 -9.49
C GLY A 40 1.57 -5.75 -8.47
N ALA A 41 1.68 -5.37 -7.19
CA ALA A 41 2.11 -6.25 -6.10
C ALA A 41 1.38 -7.60 -6.10
N HIS A 42 0.06 -7.58 -6.25
CA HIS A 42 -0.80 -8.76 -6.25
C HIS A 42 -0.68 -9.60 -7.52
N ARG A 43 -1.16 -9.11 -8.67
CA ARG A 43 -1.28 -9.94 -9.88
C ARG A 43 0.05 -10.19 -10.59
N LEU A 44 0.88 -9.16 -10.73
CA LEU A 44 2.15 -9.26 -11.45
C LEU A 44 3.22 -9.96 -10.61
N TRP A 45 3.50 -9.44 -9.42
CA TRP A 45 4.66 -9.89 -8.63
C TRP A 45 4.34 -11.06 -7.71
N SER A 46 3.17 -11.13 -7.08
CA SER A 46 2.83 -12.29 -6.23
C SER A 46 2.38 -13.50 -7.04
N HIS A 47 1.42 -13.33 -7.94
CA HIS A 47 0.81 -14.45 -8.69
C HIS A 47 1.40 -14.73 -10.06
N ARG A 48 2.21 -13.81 -10.61
CA ARG A 48 2.80 -13.96 -11.96
C ARG A 48 1.73 -14.22 -13.03
N SER A 49 0.53 -13.64 -12.87
CA SER A 49 -0.62 -13.92 -13.76
C SER A 49 -0.50 -13.32 -15.16
N TYR A 50 0.45 -12.40 -15.35
CA TYR A 50 0.80 -11.84 -16.64
C TYR A 50 2.26 -11.38 -16.67
N LYS A 51 2.79 -11.08 -17.87
CA LYS A 51 4.12 -10.51 -18.06
C LYS A 51 4.00 -9.04 -18.45
N ALA A 52 4.80 -8.19 -17.83
CA ALA A 52 4.85 -6.75 -18.11
C ALA A 52 6.22 -6.34 -18.66
N LYS A 53 6.23 -5.48 -19.68
CA LYS A 53 7.46 -4.83 -20.16
C LYS A 53 7.96 -3.82 -19.12
N LEU A 54 9.22 -3.43 -19.25
CA LEU A 54 9.89 -2.53 -18.30
C LEU A 54 9.12 -1.23 -17.99
N PRO A 55 8.53 -0.50 -18.96
CA PRO A 55 7.82 0.74 -18.66
C PRO A 55 6.64 0.54 -17.69
N LEU A 56 5.83 -0.51 -17.93
CA LEU A 56 4.70 -0.84 -17.07
C LEU A 56 5.16 -1.27 -15.67
N ARG A 57 6.26 -2.03 -15.58
CA ARG A 57 6.83 -2.43 -14.28
C ARG A 57 7.29 -1.23 -13.46
N ILE A 58 7.98 -0.27 -14.08
CA ILE A 58 8.41 0.97 -13.43
C ILE A 58 7.19 1.77 -12.94
N PHE A 59 6.19 1.94 -13.80
CA PHE A 59 4.94 2.61 -13.44
C PHE A 59 4.27 1.95 -12.22
N LEU A 60 4.07 0.63 -12.26
CA LEU A 60 3.44 -0.11 -11.18
C LEU A 60 4.25 -0.08 -9.87
N ALA A 61 5.59 0.00 -9.95
CA ALA A 61 6.44 0.12 -8.77
C ALA A 61 6.37 1.52 -8.12
N ALA A 62 6.27 2.58 -8.94
CA ALA A 62 6.02 3.93 -8.45
C ALA A 62 4.63 4.04 -7.82
N ALA A 63 3.61 3.49 -8.49
CA ALA A 63 2.24 3.39 -7.99
C ALA A 63 2.15 2.57 -6.68
N ASN A 64 2.88 1.47 -6.56
CA ASN A 64 2.96 0.70 -5.32
C ASN A 64 3.61 1.50 -4.18
N SER A 65 4.63 2.31 -4.48
CA SER A 65 5.24 3.20 -3.47
C SER A 65 4.27 4.27 -2.96
N MET A 66 3.29 4.70 -3.76
CA MET A 66 2.19 5.58 -3.33
C MET A 66 1.23 4.88 -2.36
N ALA A 67 1.09 3.56 -2.45
CA ALA A 67 0.22 2.78 -1.56
C ALA A 67 0.83 2.57 -0.16
N PHE A 68 2.17 2.59 -0.04
CA PHE A 68 2.90 2.45 1.22
C PHE A 68 2.46 1.22 2.05
N GLN A 69 2.42 0.05 1.41
CA GLN A 69 2.08 -1.23 2.06
C GLN A 69 3.29 -2.17 2.14
N ASN A 70 4.45 -1.68 2.59
CA ASN A 70 5.77 -2.32 2.42
C ASN A 70 6.25 -2.38 0.96
N ASP A 71 7.52 -2.74 0.79
CA ASP A 71 8.13 -2.87 -0.53
C ASP A 71 7.59 -4.11 -1.26
N ILE A 72 7.74 -4.14 -2.59
CA ILE A 72 7.12 -5.17 -3.44
C ILE A 72 7.57 -6.57 -3.03
N PHE A 73 8.83 -6.75 -2.65
CA PHE A 73 9.36 -8.05 -2.25
C PHE A 73 8.71 -8.53 -0.95
N GLU A 74 8.63 -7.67 0.06
CA GLU A 74 8.01 -8.01 1.34
C GLU A 74 6.51 -8.30 1.19
N TRP A 75 5.79 -7.43 0.47
CA TRP A 75 4.36 -7.62 0.21
C TRP A 75 4.12 -8.95 -0.52
N ALA A 76 4.88 -9.23 -1.58
CA ALA A 76 4.70 -10.44 -2.36
C ALA A 76 5.09 -11.71 -1.61
N ARG A 77 6.13 -11.66 -0.77
CA ARG A 77 6.47 -12.77 0.13
C ARG A 77 5.29 -13.08 1.05
N ASP A 78 4.81 -12.08 1.79
CA ASP A 78 3.74 -12.28 2.77
C ASP A 78 2.45 -12.76 2.10
N HIS A 79 2.11 -12.21 0.92
CA HIS A 79 0.95 -12.63 0.14
C HIS A 79 1.06 -14.09 -0.36
N ARG A 80 2.24 -14.51 -0.82
CA ARG A 80 2.47 -15.92 -1.21
C ARG A 80 2.39 -16.86 -0.01
N VAL A 81 2.82 -16.43 1.17
CA VAL A 81 2.64 -17.20 2.42
C VAL A 81 1.15 -17.32 2.75
N HIS A 82 0.43 -16.21 2.74
CA HIS A 82 -1.02 -16.17 2.97
C HIS A 82 -1.77 -17.16 2.07
N HIS A 83 -1.55 -17.12 0.75
CA HIS A 83 -2.23 -18.05 -0.17
C HIS A 83 -1.89 -19.52 0.08
N LYS A 84 -0.64 -19.82 0.46
CA LYS A 84 -0.19 -21.21 0.64
C LYS A 84 -0.64 -21.81 1.98
N TYR A 85 -0.81 -20.97 2.99
CA TYR A 85 -1.09 -21.40 4.36
C TYR A 85 -2.26 -20.66 5.01
N SER A 86 -3.23 -20.25 4.20
CA SER A 86 -4.43 -19.52 4.60
C SER A 86 -5.13 -20.19 5.78
N GLU A 87 -5.63 -19.38 6.72
CA GLU A 87 -6.34 -19.83 7.93
C GLU A 87 -5.52 -20.75 8.87
N THR A 88 -4.19 -20.59 8.86
CA THR A 88 -3.26 -21.22 9.80
C THR A 88 -2.36 -20.19 10.50
N ASP A 89 -1.57 -20.59 11.49
CA ASP A 89 -0.61 -19.69 12.14
C ASP A 89 0.53 -19.22 11.22
N ALA A 90 0.69 -19.85 10.05
CA ALA A 90 1.60 -19.37 9.02
C ALA A 90 0.99 -18.24 8.17
N ASP A 91 -0.31 -17.98 8.23
CA ASP A 91 -0.95 -16.87 7.55
C ASP A 91 -0.67 -15.54 8.29
N PRO A 92 0.00 -14.55 7.66
CA PRO A 92 0.30 -13.25 8.28
C PRO A 92 -0.91 -12.54 8.89
N HIS A 93 -2.09 -12.72 8.30
CA HIS A 93 -3.34 -12.07 8.70
C HIS A 93 -4.48 -13.08 8.84
N ASN A 94 -4.17 -14.26 9.41
CA ASN A 94 -5.09 -15.36 9.71
C ASN A 94 -6.48 -14.90 10.19
N ALA A 95 -7.52 -15.11 9.37
CA ALA A 95 -8.87 -14.63 9.68
C ALA A 95 -9.53 -15.39 10.83
N ARG A 96 -9.09 -16.62 11.17
CA ARG A 96 -9.51 -17.34 12.38
C ARG A 96 -9.23 -16.61 13.69
N ARG A 97 -8.31 -15.64 13.69
CA ARG A 97 -8.02 -14.79 14.85
C ARG A 97 -8.99 -13.60 14.98
N GLY A 98 -10.01 -13.55 14.14
CA GLY A 98 -11.10 -12.58 14.17
C GLY A 98 -10.83 -11.32 13.32
N PHE A 99 -11.92 -10.62 13.02
CA PHE A 99 -11.94 -9.46 12.11
C PHE A 99 -10.86 -8.42 12.44
N PHE A 100 -10.74 -8.03 13.72
CA PHE A 100 -9.78 -7.00 14.10
C PHE A 100 -8.34 -7.42 13.81
N PHE A 101 -7.99 -8.69 14.06
CA PHE A 101 -6.65 -9.20 13.79
C PHE A 101 -6.33 -9.16 12.30
N SER A 102 -7.19 -9.73 11.47
CA SER A 102 -6.97 -9.79 10.01
C SER A 102 -7.05 -8.43 9.32
N HIS A 103 -7.85 -7.49 9.86
CA HIS A 103 -7.96 -6.13 9.33
C HIS A 103 -6.70 -5.30 9.61
N ILE A 104 -6.33 -5.13 10.88
CA ILE A 104 -5.21 -4.23 11.25
C ILE A 104 -4.36 -4.76 12.41
N GLY A 105 -4.90 -5.63 13.25
CA GLY A 105 -4.25 -6.13 14.46
C GLY A 105 -2.92 -6.83 14.18
N TRP A 106 -2.80 -7.56 13.07
CA TRP A 106 -1.58 -8.24 12.66
C TRP A 106 -0.38 -7.29 12.44
N LEU A 107 -0.61 -6.01 12.16
CA LEU A 107 0.44 -4.99 11.99
C LEU A 107 0.99 -4.48 13.33
N PHE A 108 0.31 -4.73 14.45
CA PHE A 108 0.69 -4.24 15.78
C PHE A 108 1.43 -5.28 16.62
N VAL A 109 1.53 -6.52 16.13
CA VAL A 109 2.17 -7.61 16.85
C VAL A 109 3.32 -8.17 16.03
N ARG A 110 4.22 -8.91 16.68
CA ARG A 110 5.23 -9.67 15.96
C ARG A 110 4.53 -10.78 15.16
N LYS A 111 5.02 -11.02 13.95
CA LYS A 111 4.59 -12.16 13.12
C LYS A 111 4.79 -13.45 13.91
N HIS A 112 3.85 -14.38 13.76
CA HIS A 112 4.01 -15.72 14.31
C HIS A 112 5.24 -16.39 13.69
N GLN A 113 5.91 -17.26 14.45
CA GLN A 113 7.15 -17.91 14.03
C GLN A 113 6.96 -18.69 12.72
N ASP A 114 5.82 -19.36 12.57
CA ASP A 114 5.45 -20.09 11.36
C ASP A 114 5.42 -19.22 10.10
N VAL A 115 4.96 -17.96 10.19
CA VAL A 115 4.98 -17.03 9.06
C VAL A 115 6.42 -16.85 8.54
N ILE A 116 7.38 -16.72 9.47
CA ILE A 116 8.79 -16.52 9.16
C ILE A 116 9.39 -17.80 8.57
N GLU A 117 9.16 -18.95 9.21
CA GLU A 117 9.74 -20.23 8.81
C GLU A 117 9.19 -20.72 7.47
N LYS A 118 7.88 -20.61 7.26
CA LYS A 118 7.24 -20.98 6.00
C LYS A 118 7.59 -19.98 4.89
N GLY A 119 7.68 -18.69 5.22
CA GLY A 119 8.11 -17.65 4.29
C GLY A 119 9.52 -17.89 3.74
N ARG A 120 10.45 -18.38 4.56
CA ARG A 120 11.83 -18.74 4.13
C ARG A 120 11.88 -19.92 3.15
N LYS A 121 10.84 -20.76 3.14
CA LYS A 121 10.74 -21.94 2.25
C LYS A 121 10.11 -21.60 0.90
N LEU A 122 9.65 -20.37 0.69
CA LEU A 122 9.11 -19.94 -0.60
C LEU A 122 10.23 -19.65 -1.59
N ASP A 123 10.00 -20.02 -2.85
CA ASP A 123 10.80 -19.52 -3.95
C ASP A 123 10.44 -18.06 -4.24
N LEU A 124 11.45 -17.19 -4.13
CA LEU A 124 11.38 -15.75 -4.38
C LEU A 124 12.47 -15.30 -5.36
N THR A 125 13.14 -16.23 -6.06
CA THR A 125 14.26 -15.88 -6.95
C THR A 125 13.81 -15.00 -8.10
N ASP A 126 12.57 -15.12 -8.54
CA ASP A 126 11.96 -14.26 -9.54
C ASP A 126 11.91 -12.78 -9.12
N LEU A 127 11.54 -12.52 -7.87
CA LEU A 127 11.48 -11.16 -7.31
C LEU A 127 12.88 -10.58 -7.13
N LEU A 128 13.85 -11.43 -6.76
CA LEU A 128 15.25 -11.03 -6.62
C LEU A 128 15.94 -10.80 -7.98
N ALA A 129 15.50 -11.50 -9.02
CA ALA A 129 16.00 -11.31 -10.39
C ALA A 129 15.42 -10.03 -11.03
N ASP A 130 14.28 -9.53 -10.57
CA ASP A 130 13.64 -8.32 -11.06
C ASP A 130 14.41 -7.05 -10.61
N PRO A 131 15.06 -6.29 -11.53
CA PRO A 131 15.79 -5.08 -11.16
C PRO A 131 14.89 -3.95 -10.64
N VAL A 132 13.63 -3.90 -11.07
CA VAL A 132 12.65 -2.89 -10.61
C VAL A 132 12.27 -3.16 -9.17
N VAL A 133 12.02 -4.42 -8.81
CA VAL A 133 11.74 -4.83 -7.43
C VAL A 133 12.94 -4.54 -6.52
N ARG A 134 14.15 -4.91 -6.95
CA ARG A 134 15.38 -4.61 -6.18
C ARG A 134 15.60 -3.11 -6.01
N PHE A 135 15.38 -2.32 -7.05
CA PHE A 135 15.49 -0.87 -6.98
C PHE A 135 14.49 -0.28 -5.97
N GLN A 136 13.21 -0.64 -6.10
CA GLN A 136 12.17 -0.14 -5.22
C GLN A 136 12.42 -0.55 -3.77
N ARG A 137 12.87 -1.78 -3.50
CA ARG A 137 13.27 -2.22 -2.16
C ARG A 137 14.45 -1.42 -1.61
N LYS A 138 15.49 -1.19 -2.41
CA LYS A 138 16.69 -0.43 -2.00
C LYS A 138 16.36 1.02 -1.65
N TYR A 139 15.47 1.65 -2.40
CA TYR A 139 15.11 3.07 -2.24
C TYR A 139 13.72 3.29 -1.65
N TYR A 140 13.13 2.26 -1.02
CA TYR A 140 11.72 2.24 -0.62
C TYR A 140 11.28 3.46 0.19
N LYS A 141 12.08 3.85 1.18
CA LYS A 141 11.78 5.02 2.03
C LYS A 141 11.70 6.31 1.21
N ILE A 142 12.61 6.47 0.24
CA ILE A 142 12.65 7.64 -0.62
C ILE A 142 11.46 7.63 -1.59
N THR A 143 11.19 6.48 -2.23
CA THR A 143 10.07 6.39 -3.17
C THR A 143 8.71 6.57 -2.47
N VAL A 144 8.54 6.09 -1.24
CA VAL A 144 7.34 6.34 -0.43
C VAL A 144 7.23 7.81 -0.04
N ALA A 145 8.30 8.44 0.45
CA ALA A 145 8.28 9.86 0.80
C ALA A 145 7.87 10.73 -0.39
N LEU A 146 8.39 10.42 -1.58
CA LEU A 146 8.05 11.12 -2.82
C LEU A 146 6.61 10.81 -3.29
N MET A 147 6.27 9.52 -3.45
CA MET A 147 5.04 9.11 -4.11
C MET A 147 3.80 9.15 -3.22
N CYS A 148 3.92 8.84 -1.93
CA CYS A 148 2.79 8.77 -1.00
C CYS A 148 2.47 10.12 -0.34
N PHE A 149 3.50 10.97 -0.14
CA PHE A 149 3.37 12.22 0.62
C PHE A 149 3.71 13.46 -0.19
N LEU A 150 4.91 13.55 -0.79
CA LEU A 150 5.35 14.78 -1.44
C LEU A 150 4.52 15.12 -2.68
N ILE A 151 4.45 14.21 -3.65
CA ILE A 151 3.73 14.44 -4.91
C ILE A 151 2.23 14.72 -4.65
N PRO A 152 1.51 13.91 -3.84
CA PRO A 152 0.11 14.18 -3.58
C PRO A 152 -0.13 15.54 -2.88
N THR A 153 0.81 16.01 -2.05
CA THR A 153 0.72 17.30 -1.35
C THR A 153 1.11 18.49 -2.22
N MET A 154 2.17 18.38 -3.01
CA MET A 154 2.74 19.50 -3.76
C MET A 154 1.90 19.86 -4.99
N VAL A 155 1.28 18.86 -5.63
CA VAL A 155 0.51 19.10 -6.86
C VAL A 155 -0.68 20.07 -6.60
N PRO A 156 -1.54 19.87 -5.59
CA PRO A 156 -2.63 20.81 -5.33
C PRO A 156 -2.16 22.21 -4.93
N TRP A 157 -1.08 22.29 -4.16
CA TRP A 157 -0.50 23.55 -3.71
C TRP A 157 0.06 24.36 -4.89
N CYS A 158 0.84 23.74 -5.78
CA CYS A 158 1.52 24.43 -6.87
C CYS A 158 0.62 24.76 -8.07
N PHE A 159 -0.35 23.90 -8.42
CA PHE A 159 -1.05 24.00 -9.70
C PHE A 159 -2.41 24.69 -9.63
N TRP A 160 -3.11 24.65 -8.49
CA TRP A 160 -4.42 25.29 -8.37
C TRP A 160 -4.63 26.02 -7.04
N GLY A 161 -3.55 26.32 -6.32
CA GLY A 161 -3.57 27.23 -5.16
C GLY A 161 -4.36 26.69 -3.97
N GLU A 162 -4.38 25.37 -3.77
CA GLU A 162 -4.85 24.78 -2.52
C GLU A 162 -3.91 25.15 -1.38
N SER A 163 -4.40 25.24 -0.13
CA SER A 163 -3.49 25.42 1.00
C SER A 163 -2.60 24.19 1.18
N LEU A 164 -1.35 24.38 1.60
CA LEU A 164 -0.43 23.26 1.86
C LEU A 164 -1.01 22.31 2.93
N TRP A 165 -1.73 22.86 3.91
CA TRP A 165 -2.40 22.11 4.97
C TRP A 165 -3.50 21.18 4.41
N ASN A 166 -4.45 21.72 3.64
CA ASN A 166 -5.50 20.92 3.01
C ASN A 166 -4.91 19.89 2.04
N SER A 167 -3.91 20.27 1.25
CA SER A 167 -3.25 19.38 0.30
C SER A 167 -2.65 18.16 1.02
N TYR A 168 -1.94 18.39 2.12
CA TYR A 168 -1.32 17.31 2.91
C TYR A 168 -2.37 16.43 3.59
N PHE A 169 -3.32 17.02 4.32
CA PHE A 169 -4.30 16.24 5.08
C PHE A 169 -5.28 15.48 4.17
N LEU A 170 -5.68 16.04 3.03
CA LEU A 170 -6.67 15.42 2.15
C LEU A 170 -6.01 14.47 1.13
N ALA A 171 -5.07 14.96 0.33
CA ALA A 171 -4.48 14.17 -0.76
C ALA A 171 -3.43 13.17 -0.29
N SER A 172 -2.81 13.39 0.88
CA SER A 172 -1.87 12.44 1.47
C SER A 172 -2.51 11.64 2.62
N ILE A 173 -2.85 12.26 3.74
CA ILE A 173 -3.23 11.54 4.97
C ILE A 173 -4.57 10.80 4.86
N LEU A 174 -5.65 11.51 4.49
CA LEU A 174 -6.97 10.93 4.37
C LEU A 174 -7.00 9.87 3.28
N ARG A 175 -6.50 10.20 2.09
CA ARG A 175 -6.40 9.24 0.97
C ARG A 175 -5.57 8.01 1.34
N TYR A 176 -4.43 8.15 2.04
CA TYR A 176 -3.63 7.01 2.47
C TYR A 176 -4.42 6.10 3.42
N THR A 177 -5.06 6.70 4.40
CA THR A 177 -5.83 5.96 5.41
C THR A 177 -6.99 5.19 4.77
N ILE A 178 -7.73 5.83 3.86
CA ILE A 178 -8.78 5.16 3.08
C ILE A 178 -8.20 4.00 2.26
N SER A 179 -7.07 4.21 1.58
CA SER A 179 -6.41 3.18 0.76
C SER A 179 -6.01 1.94 1.56
N LEU A 180 -5.48 2.14 2.77
CA LEU A 180 -5.14 1.07 3.69
C LEU A 180 -6.38 0.27 4.09
N ASN A 181 -7.42 0.94 4.58
CA ASN A 181 -8.64 0.27 5.06
C ASN A 181 -9.35 -0.48 3.92
N VAL A 182 -9.40 0.09 2.70
CA VAL A 182 -9.93 -0.61 1.52
C VAL A 182 -9.14 -1.88 1.22
N THR A 183 -7.81 -1.86 1.35
CA THR A 183 -6.99 -3.06 1.13
C THR A 183 -7.18 -4.07 2.25
N TRP A 184 -7.24 -3.62 3.50
CA TRP A 184 -7.42 -4.48 4.67
C TRP A 184 -8.79 -5.15 4.74
N LEU A 185 -9.83 -4.54 4.14
CA LEU A 185 -11.13 -5.19 3.98
C LEU A 185 -11.03 -6.51 3.18
N VAL A 186 -10.07 -6.63 2.26
CA VAL A 186 -9.85 -7.89 1.51
C VAL A 186 -9.36 -9.00 2.44
N ASN A 187 -8.66 -8.66 3.53
CA ASN A 187 -8.16 -9.66 4.48
C ASN A 187 -9.21 -10.02 5.54
N SER A 188 -10.15 -9.12 5.83
CA SER A 188 -11.04 -9.23 6.99
C SER A 188 -12.50 -9.46 6.66
N ALA A 189 -12.97 -9.03 5.50
CA ALA A 189 -14.38 -9.05 5.12
C ALA A 189 -14.68 -9.89 3.87
N ALA A 190 -13.69 -10.10 2.99
CA ALA A 190 -13.80 -10.97 1.81
C ALA A 190 -13.31 -12.39 2.13
#